data_AF-A0A6P5YWD4-F1
#
_entry.id   AF-A0A6P5YWD4-F1
#
_cell.length_a   1.000
_cell.length_b   1.000
_cell.length_c   1.000
_cell.angle_alpha   90.00
_cell.angle_beta   90.00
_cell.angle_gamma   90.00
#
_symmetry.space_group_name_H-M   'P 1'
#
loop_
_entity.id
_entity.type
_entity.pdbx_description
1 polymer ?
#
loop_
_entity_poly.entity_id
_entity_poly.type
_entity_poly.pdbx_seq_one_letter_code
_entity_poly.pdbx_strand_id
1 'polypeptide(L)'
;MMRNKEEKEAKKEAFRKYLESSGVLDALIKVLVALYEQNEKPSSALEFVQQKLGGPTVSEYEKLQSEISDLQTKYNELLIKHEEICNELEELKNLNTSPSRKDASTDGEVLKDEV
;
A
#
# COMPACT_ATOMS: atom_id res chain seq x y z
N MET A 1 29.99 18.88 38.60
CA MET A 1 30.35 17.73 37.73
C MET A 1 29.70 16.41 38.14
N MET A 2 29.31 16.18 39.40
CA MET A 2 28.64 14.92 39.82
C MET A 2 27.18 14.77 39.37
N ARG A 3 26.37 15.84 39.40
CA ARG A 3 24.95 15.81 38.98
C ARG A 3 24.72 15.26 37.55
N ASN A 4 25.55 15.65 36.58
CA ASN A 4 25.44 15.16 35.20
C ASN A 4 25.74 13.66 35.07
N LYS A 5 26.59 13.10 35.95
CA LYS A 5 26.91 11.66 35.94
C LYS A 5 25.74 10.85 36.49
N GLU A 6 25.14 11.31 37.59
CA GLU A 6 23.95 10.70 38.19
C GLU A 6 22.76 10.74 37.22
N GLU A 7 22.52 11.86 36.54
CA GLU A 7 21.48 11.96 35.51
C GLU A 7 21.71 11.01 34.32
N LYS A 8 22.96 10.81 33.90
CA LYS A 8 23.30 9.88 32.82
C LYS A 8 23.04 8.43 33.22
N GLU A 9 23.40 8.05 34.44
CA GLU A 9 23.15 6.69 34.95
C GLU A 9 21.66 6.46 35.19
N ALA A 10 20.91 7.46 35.69
CA ALA A 10 19.45 7.37 35.82
C ALA A 10 18.75 7.14 34.47
N LYS A 11 19.19 7.81 33.40
CA LYS A 11 18.66 7.59 32.04
C LYS A 11 18.95 6.19 31.52
N LYS A 12 20.16 5.67 31.74
CA LYS A 12 20.51 4.28 31.35
C LYS A 12 19.66 3.26 32.10
N GLU A 13 19.48 3.46 33.40
CA GLU A 13 18.68 2.59 34.25
C GLU A 13 17.20 2.59 33.83
N ALA A 14 16.64 3.77 33.55
CA ALA A 14 15.29 3.89 33.03
C ALA A 14 15.12 3.15 31.69
N PHE A 15 16.12 3.25 30.79
CA PHE A 15 16.09 2.52 29.52
C PHE A 15 16.17 1.00 29.70
N ARG A 16 17.02 0.51 30.61
CA ARG A 16 17.08 -0.93 30.94
C ARG A 16 15.74 -1.44 31.47
N LYS A 17 15.17 -0.74 32.46
CA LYS A 17 13.84 -1.08 33.00
C LYS A 17 12.75 -1.05 31.93
N TYR A 18 12.81 -0.11 31.00
CA TYR A 18 11.90 -0.07 29.87
C TYR A 18 12.03 -1.33 29.00
N LEU A 19 13.24 -1.72 28.61
CA LEU A 19 13.47 -2.95 27.81
C LEU A 19 13.06 -4.23 28.56
N GLU A 20 13.26 -4.28 29.87
CA GLU A 20 12.79 -5.37 30.74
C GLU A 20 11.26 -5.42 30.78
N SER A 21 10.61 -4.30 31.12
CA SER A 21 9.15 -4.20 31.28
C SER A 21 8.37 -4.40 29.97
N SER A 22 8.97 -4.02 28.83
CA SER A 22 8.38 -4.22 27.49
C SER A 22 8.61 -5.62 26.93
N GLY A 23 9.37 -6.47 27.64
CA GLY A 23 9.68 -7.83 27.21
C GLY A 23 10.71 -7.93 26.08
N VAL A 24 11.33 -6.82 25.66
CA VAL A 24 12.34 -6.81 24.60
C VAL A 24 13.54 -7.68 24.98
N LEU A 25 14.01 -7.59 26.23
CA LEU A 25 15.13 -8.43 26.69
C LEU A 25 14.77 -9.92 26.67
N ASP A 26 13.59 -10.28 27.14
CA ASP A 26 13.11 -11.67 27.15
C ASP A 26 13.00 -12.24 25.73
N ALA A 27 12.45 -11.46 24.80
CA ALA A 27 12.38 -11.84 23.39
C ALA A 27 13.77 -12.06 22.79
N LEU A 28 14.70 -11.13 23.00
CA LEU A 28 16.08 -11.26 22.50
C LEU A 28 16.79 -12.48 23.10
N ILE A 29 16.64 -12.72 24.41
CA ILE A 29 17.22 -13.89 25.08
C ILE A 29 16.65 -15.19 24.47
N LYS A 30 15.32 -15.28 24.29
CA LYS A 30 14.69 -16.46 23.69
C LYS A 30 15.20 -16.74 22.28
N VAL A 31 15.40 -15.71 21.46
CA VAL A 31 15.96 -15.89 20.11
C VAL A 31 17.40 -16.38 20.16
N LEU A 32 18.24 -15.84 21.06
CA LEU A 32 19.63 -16.29 21.23
C LEU A 32 19.71 -17.71 21.78
N VAL A 33 18.82 -18.09 22.70
CA VAL A 33 18.70 -19.47 23.18
C VAL A 33 18.31 -20.39 22.03
N ALA A 34 17.28 -20.03 21.26
CA ALA A 34 16.86 -20.81 20.10
C ALA A 34 17.95 -20.98 19.04
N LEU A 35 18.82 -19.96 18.88
CA LEU A 35 20.00 -20.03 17.99
C LEU A 35 21.09 -20.94 18.56
N TYR A 36 21.31 -20.91 19.88
CA TYR A 36 22.26 -21.76 20.57
C TYR A 36 21.85 -23.24 20.53
N GLU A 37 20.55 -23.52 20.66
CA GLU A 37 19.98 -24.87 20.63
C GLU A 37 19.92 -25.50 19.22
N GLN A 38 20.23 -24.74 18.16
CA GLN A 38 20.28 -25.30 16.80
C GLN A 38 21.40 -26.35 16.69
N ASN A 39 21.03 -27.60 16.39
CA ASN A 39 21.99 -28.68 16.15
C ASN A 39 22.91 -28.39 14.96
N GLU A 40 22.35 -27.81 13.89
CA GLU A 40 23.11 -27.27 12.76
C GLU A 40 23.00 -25.74 12.78
N LYS A 41 24.15 -25.06 12.85
CA LYS A 41 24.14 -23.60 12.84
C LYS A 41 23.61 -23.10 11.50
N PRO A 42 22.65 -22.15 11.50
CA PRO A 42 22.17 -21.57 10.25
C PRO A 42 23.34 -20.92 9.50
N SER A 43 23.28 -20.98 8.17
CA SER A 43 24.26 -20.34 7.28
C SER A 43 24.39 -18.84 7.55
N SER A 44 23.29 -18.19 7.94
CA SER A 44 23.24 -16.80 8.39
C SER A 44 22.54 -16.72 9.75
N ALA A 45 23.33 -16.47 10.81
CA ALA A 45 22.79 -16.22 12.15
C ALA A 45 21.94 -14.93 12.20
N LEU A 46 22.28 -13.94 11.38
CA LEU A 46 21.55 -12.67 11.33
C LEU A 46 20.14 -12.85 10.75
N GLU A 47 20.02 -13.60 9.65
CA GLU A 47 18.71 -13.90 9.05
C GLU A 47 17.84 -14.72 10.00
N PHE A 48 18.42 -15.69 10.70
CA PHE A 48 17.71 -16.47 11.72
C PHE A 48 17.13 -15.57 12.82
N VAL A 49 17.93 -14.62 13.33
CA VAL A 49 17.48 -13.65 14.35
C VAL A 49 16.37 -12.76 13.80
N GLN A 50 16.52 -12.23 12.58
CA GLN A 50 15.50 -11.39 11.93
C GLN A 50 14.18 -12.14 11.78
N GLN A 51 14.21 -13.37 11.26
CA GLN A 51 13.03 -14.21 11.12
C GLN A 51 12.36 -14.50 12.48
N LYS A 52 13.13 -14.86 13.50
CA LYS A 52 12.60 -15.19 14.83
C LYS A 52 12.01 -13.98 15.57
N LEU A 53 12.45 -12.77 15.24
CA LEU A 53 11.88 -11.51 15.73
C LEU A 53 10.70 -11.00 14.86
N GLY A 54 10.31 -11.75 13.83
CA GLY A 54 9.20 -11.37 12.94
C GLY A 54 9.55 -10.35 11.86
N GLY A 55 10.85 -10.12 11.61
CA GLY A 55 11.30 -9.32 10.48
C GLY A 55 11.20 -10.10 9.16
N PRO A 56 10.84 -9.44 8.05
CA PRO A 56 10.84 -10.08 6.74
C PRO A 56 12.27 -10.47 6.36
N THR A 57 12.41 -11.61 5.69
CA THR A 57 13.67 -12.00 5.05
C THR A 57 14.00 -11.07 3.89
N VAL A 58 15.28 -11.06 3.49
CA VAL A 58 15.72 -10.32 2.30
C VAL A 58 14.92 -10.76 1.06
N SER A 59 14.72 -12.07 0.88
CA SER A 59 13.96 -12.61 -0.25
C SER A 59 12.48 -12.19 -0.22
N GLU A 60 11.83 -12.19 0.95
CA GLU A 60 10.44 -11.72 1.08
C GLU A 60 10.33 -10.23 0.79
N TYR A 61 11.31 -9.43 1.24
CA TYR A 61 11.36 -8.01 0.97
C TYR A 61 11.54 -7.71 -0.52
N GLU A 62 12.47 -8.39 -1.18
CA GLU A 62 12.70 -8.28 -2.63
C GLU A 62 11.46 -8.69 -3.43
N LYS A 63 10.80 -9.80 -3.04
CA LYS A 63 9.56 -10.25 -3.66
C LYS A 63 8.45 -9.20 -3.52
N LEU A 64 8.28 -8.63 -2.33
CA LEU A 64 7.29 -7.60 -2.08
C LEU A 64 7.58 -6.34 -2.91
N GLN A 65 8.85 -5.97 -3.05
CA GLN A 65 9.25 -4.83 -3.87
C GLN A 65 8.95 -5.06 -5.36
N SER A 66 9.19 -6.28 -5.87
CA SER A 66 8.82 -6.67 -7.23
C SER A 66 7.31 -6.59 -7.43
N GLU A 67 6.52 -7.12 -6.48
CA GLU A 67 5.07 -7.10 -6.57
C GLU A 67 4.51 -5.67 -6.59
N ILE A 68 5.07 -4.77 -5.78
CA ILE A 68 4.72 -3.34 -5.80
C ILE A 68 4.99 -2.73 -7.19
N SER A 69 6.16 -3.02 -7.78
CA SER A 69 6.54 -2.51 -9.10
C SER A 69 5.59 -3.03 -10.21
N ASP A 70 5.25 -4.31 -10.15
CA ASP A 70 4.33 -4.94 -11.10
C ASP A 70 2.92 -4.37 -10.98
N LEU A 71 2.45 -4.14 -9.74
CA LEU A 71 1.15 -3.53 -9.50
C LEU A 71 1.09 -2.09 -9.99
N GLN A 72 2.16 -1.31 -9.78
CA GLN A 72 2.25 0.06 -10.29
C GLN A 72 2.22 0.09 -11.81
N THR A 73 2.93 -0.81 -12.48
CA THR A 73 2.91 -0.94 -13.95
C THR A 73 1.49 -1.22 -14.45
N LYS A 74 0.82 -2.24 -13.88
CA LYS A 74 -0.55 -2.60 -14.24
C LYS A 74 -1.55 -1.48 -13.97
N TYR A 75 -1.39 -0.77 -12.85
CA TYR A 75 -2.24 0.36 -12.50
C TYR A 75 -2.12 1.48 -13.54
N ASN A 76 -0.90 1.82 -13.93
CA ASN A 76 -0.66 2.86 -14.95
C ASN A 76 -1.21 2.45 -16.32
N GLU A 77 -1.00 1.20 -16.74
CA GLU A 77 -1.58 0.69 -17.99
C GLU A 77 -3.11 0.75 -17.98
N LEU A 78 -3.74 0.38 -16.86
CA LEU A 78 -5.19 0.42 -16.73
C LEU A 78 -5.71 1.87 -16.73
N LEU A 79 -4.97 2.78 -16.11
CA LEU A 79 -5.30 4.20 -16.07
C LEU A 79 -5.23 4.83 -17.47
N ILE A 80 -4.20 4.51 -18.26
CA ILE A 80 -4.09 4.92 -19.66
C ILE A 80 -5.28 4.39 -20.48
N LYS A 81 -5.57 3.08 -20.40
CA LYS A 81 -6.70 2.48 -21.12
C LYS A 81 -8.04 3.11 -20.73
N HIS A 82 -8.22 3.41 -19.45
CA HIS A 82 -9.43 4.09 -18.98
C HIS A 82 -9.56 5.48 -19.60
N GLU A 83 -8.47 6.26 -19.63
CA GLU A 83 -8.44 7.58 -20.26
C GLU A 83 -8.74 7.51 -21.77
N GLU A 84 -8.13 6.57 -22.48
CA GLU A 84 -8.39 6.31 -23.91
C GLU A 84 -9.87 6.02 -24.17
N ILE A 85 -10.47 5.08 -23.43
CA ILE A 85 -11.88 4.71 -23.58
C ILE A 85 -12.81 5.89 -23.25
N CYS A 86 -12.51 6.67 -22.21
CA CYS A 86 -13.29 7.86 -21.87
C CYS A 86 -13.26 8.89 -23.01
N ASN A 87 -12.10 9.13 -23.60
CA ASN A 87 -11.95 10.03 -24.74
C ASN A 87 -12.73 9.53 -25.97
N GLU A 88 -12.61 8.24 -26.31
CA GLU A 88 -13.36 7.63 -27.42
C GLU A 88 -14.88 7.73 -27.22
N LEU A 89 -15.37 7.50 -26.00
CA LEU A 89 -16.79 7.66 -25.68
C LEU A 89 -17.27 9.10 -25.81
N GLU A 90 -16.45 10.07 -25.41
CA GLU A 90 -16.75 11.49 -25.57
C GLU A 90 -16.79 11.88 -27.05
N GLU A 91 -15.84 11.41 -27.87
CA GLU A 91 -15.82 11.62 -29.32
C GLU A 91 -17.06 11.04 -29.99
N LEU A 92 -17.42 9.80 -29.67
CA LEU A 92 -18.63 9.15 -30.20
C LEU A 92 -19.92 9.87 -29.78
N LYS A 93 -19.98 10.34 -28.54
CA LYS A 93 -21.12 11.14 -28.05
C LYS A 93 -21.23 12.47 -28.79
N ASN A 94 -20.12 13.13 -29.05
CA ASN A 94 -20.07 14.41 -29.77
C ASN A 94 -20.47 14.25 -31.24
N LEU A 95 -20.06 13.16 -31.90
CA LEU A 95 -20.47 12.82 -33.27
C LEU A 95 -21.97 12.52 -33.38
N ASN A 96 -22.57 11.90 -32.35
CA ASN A 96 -24.01 11.63 -32.31
C ASN A 96 -24.89 12.85 -31.94
N THR A 97 -24.31 13.99 -31.56
CA THR A 97 -25.06 15.16 -31.02
C THR A 97 -25.13 16.36 -32.00
N SER A 98 -24.94 16.18 -33.31
CA SER A 98 -25.20 17.25 -34.30
C SER A 98 -25.87 16.71 -35.59
N PRO A 99 -26.73 17.51 -36.27
CA PRO A 99 -28.18 17.36 -36.20
C PRO A 99 -28.78 16.66 -37.43
N SER A 100 -29.64 15.66 -37.22
CA SER A 100 -30.56 15.21 -38.26
C SER A 100 -31.67 16.26 -38.43
N ARG A 101 -31.43 17.29 -39.26
CA ARG A 101 -32.49 18.09 -39.87
C ARG A 101 -33.24 17.22 -40.88
N LYS A 102 -34.55 17.08 -40.71
CA LYS A 102 -35.49 17.03 -41.83
C LYS A 102 -36.68 17.94 -41.53
N ASP A 103 -36.90 18.81 -42.49
CA ASP A 103 -37.79 19.96 -42.52
C ASP A 103 -39.27 19.57 -42.66
N ALA A 104 -40.18 20.40 -42.13
CA ALA A 104 -41.35 20.92 -42.86
C ALA A 104 -42.10 21.97 -42.02
N SER A 105 -42.49 23.02 -42.72
CA SER A 105 -43.04 24.30 -42.30
C SER A 105 -44.58 24.28 -42.24
N THR A 106 -45.13 25.16 -41.38
CA THR A 106 -46.36 25.98 -41.53
C THR A 106 -47.76 25.35 -41.63
N ASP A 107 -48.60 25.82 -40.69
CA ASP A 107 -50.01 26.25 -40.77
C ASP A 107 -51.14 25.25 -41.09
N GLY A 108 -52.15 25.25 -40.21
CA GLY A 108 -53.42 24.54 -40.42
C GLY A 108 -54.30 24.45 -39.17
N GLU A 109 -55.01 25.53 -38.90
CA GLU A 109 -56.20 25.69 -38.07
C GLU A 109 -57.17 24.47 -38.03
N VAL A 110 -57.82 24.24 -36.88
CA VAL A 110 -59.29 24.13 -36.68
C VAL A 110 -59.62 23.21 -35.49
N LEU A 111 -60.26 23.83 -34.48
CA LEU A 111 -61.03 23.18 -33.44
C LEU A 111 -62.15 22.30 -34.02
N LYS A 112 -62.36 21.13 -33.43
CA LYS A 112 -63.68 20.60 -33.00
C LYS A 112 -63.50 19.19 -32.49
N ASP A 113 -64.00 18.92 -31.29
CA ASP A 113 -64.87 17.76 -31.11
C ASP A 113 -65.76 17.98 -29.88
N GLU A 114 -67.04 18.10 -30.20
CA GLU A 114 -68.20 18.00 -29.34
C GLU A 114 -68.94 16.77 -29.87
N VAL A 115 -68.92 15.65 -29.13
CA VAL A 115 -70.03 14.70 -28.90
C VAL A 115 -69.74 13.92 -27.63
#